data_AF-A0A5N9FX08-F1
#
_entry.id   AF-A0A5N9FX08-F1
#
_cell.length_a   1.000
_cell.length_b   1.000
_cell.length_c   1.000
_cell.angle_alpha   90.00
_cell.angle_beta   90.00
_cell.angle_gamma   90.00
#
_symmetry.space_group_name_H-M   'P 1'
#
loop_
_entity.id
_entity.type
_entity.pdbx_description
1 polymer ?
#
loop_
_entity_poly.entity_id
_entity_poly.type
_entity_poly.pdbx_seq_one_letter_code
_entity_poly.pdbx_strand_id
1 'polypeptide(L)'
;MNNRCKFWDCFENISPVHTFCGDHFEWVQTGDIDECPICKRGKFTKYPLCTDCDSKPAEVVNSDQTKLATIQLLSAVDDVILMVKSEASVWPEDKQKQLEHLEQMANQVRGELQAG
;
A
#
# COMPACT_ATOMS: atom_id res chain seq x y z
N MET A 1 -22.58 13.57 -8.56
CA MET A 1 -22.42 12.54 -7.51
C MET A 1 -22.62 11.20 -8.17
N ASN A 2 -21.62 10.32 -8.12
CA ASN A 2 -21.73 8.97 -8.69
C ASN A 2 -22.37 8.08 -7.63
N ASN A 3 -23.68 7.93 -7.67
CA ASN A 3 -24.48 7.21 -6.68
C ASN A 3 -24.38 5.69 -6.89
N ARG A 4 -23.16 5.18 -7.03
CA ARG A 4 -22.89 3.75 -7.27
C ARG A 4 -22.10 3.17 -6.12
N CYS A 5 -22.34 1.88 -5.86
CA CYS A 5 -21.55 1.12 -4.91
C CYS A 5 -20.04 1.29 -5.20
N LYS A 6 -19.27 1.51 -4.14
CA LYS A 6 -17.82 1.73 -4.21
C LYS A 6 -17.03 0.46 -4.53
N PHE A 7 -17.65 -0.73 -4.43
CA PHE A 7 -16.99 -1.99 -4.76
C PHE A 7 -16.66 -2.07 -6.26
N TRP A 8 -15.45 -2.54 -6.59
CA TRP A 8 -14.89 -2.42 -7.94
C TRP A 8 -15.75 -3.05 -9.05
N ASP A 9 -16.41 -4.18 -8.75
CA ASP A 9 -17.27 -4.92 -9.70
C ASP A 9 -18.77 -4.71 -9.44
N CYS A 10 -19.15 -3.68 -8.68
CA CYS A 10 -20.54 -3.42 -8.36
C CYS A 10 -21.12 -2.29 -9.21
N PHE A 11 -22.27 -2.58 -9.83
CA PHE A 11 -23.00 -1.64 -10.69
C PHE A 11 -24.29 -1.14 -10.06
N GLU A 12 -24.56 -1.51 -8.80
CA GLU A 12 -25.75 -1.09 -8.08
C GLU A 12 -25.74 0.40 -7.74
N ASN A 13 -26.90 1.03 -7.90
CA ASN A 13 -27.12 2.39 -7.45
C ASN A 13 -27.45 2.40 -5.96
N ILE A 14 -26.88 3.36 -5.24
CA ILE A 14 -27.04 3.52 -3.80
C ILE A 14 -27.56 4.91 -3.46
N SER A 15 -28.15 5.03 -2.28
CA SER A 15 -28.49 6.35 -1.73
C SER A 15 -27.24 7.22 -1.60
N PRO A 16 -27.29 8.54 -1.85
CA PRO A 16 -26.12 9.42 -1.79
C PRO A 16 -25.47 9.53 -0.40
N VAL A 17 -26.10 9.00 0.65
CA VAL A 17 -25.54 8.91 2.00
C VAL A 17 -24.78 7.61 2.27
N HIS A 18 -24.89 6.62 1.38
CA HIS A 18 -24.22 5.34 1.51
C HIS A 18 -23.02 5.25 0.58
N THR A 19 -22.04 4.43 0.96
CA THR A 19 -20.82 4.19 0.17
C THR A 19 -20.85 2.81 -0.51
N PHE A 20 -21.52 1.84 0.10
CA PHE A 20 -21.69 0.48 -0.41
C PHE A 20 -23.18 0.14 -0.49
N CYS A 21 -23.54 -0.84 -1.33
CA CYS A 21 -24.87 -1.45 -1.27
C CYS A 21 -24.99 -2.35 -0.03
N GLY A 22 -26.18 -2.92 0.22
CA GLY A 22 -26.44 -3.73 1.42
C GLY A 22 -25.42 -4.87 1.59
N ASP A 23 -25.26 -5.70 0.57
CA ASP A 23 -24.37 -6.86 0.59
C ASP A 23 -22.91 -6.46 0.85
N HIS A 24 -22.42 -5.46 0.11
CA HIS A 24 -21.03 -5.02 0.25
C HIS A 24 -20.80 -4.24 1.57
N PHE A 25 -21.82 -3.62 2.14
CA PHE A 25 -21.72 -3.02 3.46
C PHE A 25 -21.50 -4.08 4.54
N GLU A 26 -22.20 -5.22 4.46
CA GLU A 26 -21.98 -6.34 5.37
C GLU A 26 -20.55 -6.87 5.27
N TRP A 27 -20.02 -7.00 4.05
CA TRP A 27 -18.63 -7.46 3.84
C TRP A 27 -17.57 -6.47 4.33
N VAL A 28 -17.88 -5.17 4.37
CA VAL A 28 -17.03 -4.18 5.02
C VAL A 28 -17.05 -4.37 6.54
N GLN A 29 -18.22 -4.65 7.13
CA GLN A 29 -18.35 -4.89 8.57
C GLN A 29 -17.63 -6.17 9.02
N THR A 30 -17.61 -7.21 8.19
CA THR A 30 -16.89 -8.47 8.46
C THR A 30 -15.38 -8.37 8.18
N GLY A 31 -14.92 -7.30 7.52
CA GLY A 31 -13.52 -7.11 7.14
C GLY A 31 -13.10 -7.87 5.88
N ASP A 32 -14.05 -8.41 5.11
CA ASP A 32 -13.80 -9.07 3.84
C ASP A 32 -13.47 -8.08 2.71
N ILE A 33 -13.87 -6.81 2.89
CA ILE A 33 -13.58 -5.70 1.98
C ILE A 33 -12.81 -4.59 2.68
N ASP A 34 -11.79 -4.09 1.98
CA ASP A 34 -11.06 -2.86 2.28
C ASP A 34 -10.94 -1.99 1.02
N GLU A 35 -10.15 -0.91 1.08
CA GLU A 35 -9.97 0.01 -0.04
C GLU A 35 -8.72 -0.33 -0.88
N CYS A 36 -8.88 -0.31 -2.20
CA CYS A 36 -7.76 -0.38 -3.13
C CYS A 36 -6.85 0.85 -2.95
N PRO A 37 -5.53 0.67 -2.73
CA PRO A 37 -4.64 1.79 -2.45
C PRO A 37 -4.52 2.78 -3.62
N ILE A 38 -4.75 2.32 -4.86
CA ILE A 38 -4.60 3.09 -6.09
C ILE A 38 -5.88 3.89 -6.41
N CYS A 39 -7.00 3.20 -6.63
CA CYS A 39 -8.22 3.84 -7.13
C CYS A 39 -9.25 4.15 -6.04
N LYS A 40 -8.95 3.78 -4.79
CA LYS A 40 -9.83 3.92 -3.61
C LYS A 40 -11.17 3.20 -3.73
N ARG A 41 -11.42 2.36 -4.73
CA ARG A 41 -12.60 1.48 -4.78
C ARG A 41 -12.49 0.35 -3.76
N GLY A 42 -13.62 -0.19 -3.31
CA GLY A 42 -13.63 -1.38 -2.47
C GLY A 42 -13.08 -2.59 -3.22
N LYS A 43 -12.23 -3.38 -2.56
CA LYS A 43 -11.66 -4.65 -3.05
C LYS A 43 -11.79 -5.70 -1.96
N PHE A 44 -11.59 -6.97 -2.29
CA PHE A 44 -11.45 -7.98 -1.25
C PHE A 44 -10.11 -7.82 -0.52
N THR A 45 -10.14 -7.91 0.81
CA THR A 45 -8.96 -7.78 1.68
C THR A 45 -7.85 -8.78 1.35
N LYS A 46 -8.23 -9.98 0.87
CA LYS A 46 -7.27 -11.03 0.46
C LYS A 46 -6.38 -10.64 -0.73
N TYR A 47 -6.72 -9.60 -1.48
CA TYR A 47 -5.93 -9.14 -2.63
C TYR A 47 -5.30 -7.78 -2.35
N PRO A 48 -4.07 -7.51 -2.83
CA PRO A 48 -3.41 -6.21 -2.62
C PRO A 48 -4.05 -5.08 -3.43
N LEU A 49 -4.62 -5.38 -4.60
CA LEU A 49 -5.26 -4.44 -5.52
C LEU A 49 -6.66 -4.94 -5.91
N CYS A 50 -7.53 -4.05 -6.40
CA CYS A 50 -8.73 -4.48 -7.11
C CYS A 50 -8.37 -5.02 -8.50
N THR A 51 -9.21 -5.89 -9.06
CA THR A 51 -8.98 -6.51 -10.37
C THR A 51 -8.80 -5.50 -11.49
N ASP A 52 -9.53 -4.37 -11.47
CA ASP A 52 -9.33 -3.28 -12.43
C ASP A 52 -7.92 -2.68 -12.39
N CYS A 53 -7.34 -2.53 -11.19
CA CYS A 53 -6.00 -1.99 -11.02
C CYS A 53 -4.91 -3.02 -11.31
N ASP A 54 -5.18 -4.29 -11.01
CA ASP A 54 -4.26 -5.40 -11.24
C ASP A 54 -4.19 -5.79 -12.72
N SER A 55 -5.31 -5.69 -13.45
CA SER A 55 -5.41 -6.03 -14.87
C SER A 55 -4.92 -4.92 -15.79
N LYS A 56 -4.65 -3.72 -15.26
CA LYS A 56 -4.00 -2.69 -16.06
C LYS A 56 -2.61 -3.23 -16.42
N PRO A 57 -2.23 -3.25 -17.70
CA PRO A 57 -0.83 -3.50 -18.03
C PRO A 57 -0.04 -2.51 -17.18
N ALA A 58 1.04 -2.98 -16.54
CA ALA A 58 1.91 -2.10 -15.78
C ALA A 58 2.15 -0.89 -16.67
N GLU A 59 1.46 0.23 -16.39
CA GLU A 59 1.72 1.47 -17.08
C GLU A 59 3.21 1.62 -16.90
N VAL A 60 3.93 1.91 -17.98
CA VAL A 60 5.35 2.21 -17.91
C VAL A 60 5.44 3.42 -17.00
N VAL A 61 5.49 3.17 -15.70
CA VAL A 61 5.59 4.17 -14.66
C VAL A 61 6.90 4.80 -15.03
N ASN A 62 6.86 6.07 -15.42
CA ASN A 62 8.01 6.80 -15.91
C ASN A 62 9.18 6.43 -15.00
N SER A 63 10.14 5.64 -15.52
CA SER A 63 11.06 4.89 -14.67
C SER A 63 11.85 5.87 -13.81
N ASP A 64 12.08 7.07 -14.33
CA ASP A 64 12.78 8.14 -13.67
C ASP A 64 11.99 8.74 -12.51
N GLN A 65 10.67 8.92 -12.66
CA GLN A 65 9.80 9.38 -11.57
C GLN A 65 9.66 8.33 -10.46
N THR A 66 9.57 7.06 -10.85
CA THR A 66 9.52 5.94 -9.88
C THR A 66 10.83 5.82 -9.14
N LYS A 67 11.96 5.83 -9.87
CA LYS A 67 13.31 5.83 -9.26
C LYS A 67 13.47 6.99 -8.30
N LEU A 68 13.06 8.20 -8.68
CA LEU A 68 13.14 9.38 -7.81
C LEU A 68 12.28 9.23 -6.54
N ALA A 69 11.03 8.79 -6.67
CA ALA A 69 10.16 8.55 -5.52
C ALA A 69 10.73 7.47 -4.59
N THR A 70 11.30 6.40 -5.14
CA THR A 70 11.98 5.35 -4.36
C THR A 70 13.22 5.89 -3.65
N ILE A 71 14.02 6.74 -4.30
CA ILE A 71 15.17 7.40 -3.66
C ILE A 71 14.72 8.28 -2.49
N GLN A 72 13.64 9.05 -2.65
CA GLN A 72 13.09 9.87 -1.57
C GLN A 72 12.60 9.03 -0.39
N LEU A 73 11.92 7.92 -0.67
CA LEU A 73 11.49 6.97 0.36
C LEU A 73 12.68 6.33 1.08
N LEU A 74 13.72 5.93 0.35
CA LEU A 74 14.95 5.40 0.96
C LEU A 74 15.62 6.42 1.87
N SER A 75 15.68 7.70 1.48
CA SER A 75 16.22 8.76 2.33
C SER A 75 15.44 8.90 3.64
N ALA A 76 14.11 8.86 3.58
CA ALA A 76 13.28 8.92 4.78
C ALA A 76 13.46 7.69 5.69
N VAL A 77 13.66 6.51 5.10
CA VAL A 77 13.97 5.29 5.85
C VAL A 77 15.34 5.38 6.53
N ASP A 78 16.36 5.88 5.83
CA ASP A 78 17.70 6.10 6.40
C ASP A 78 17.64 7.08 7.60
N ASP A 79 16.86 8.16 7.50
CA ASP A 79 16.64 9.11 8.60
C ASP A 79 15.99 8.41 9.81
N VAL A 80 14.95 7.61 9.59
CA VAL A 80 14.29 6.85 10.67
C VAL A 80 15.26 5.88 11.33
N ILE A 81 16.04 5.13 10.56
CA ILE A 81 17.06 4.21 11.08
C ILE A 81 18.04 4.98 11.96
N LEU A 82 18.57 6.11 11.48
CA LEU A 82 19.51 6.94 12.23
C LEU A 82 18.92 7.46 13.55
N MET A 83 17.65 7.88 13.54
CA MET A 83 16.96 8.38 14.73
C MET A 83 16.81 7.30 15.82
N VAL A 84 16.60 6.04 15.43
CA VAL A 84 16.31 4.97 16.38
C VAL A 84 17.52 4.12 16.75
N LYS A 85 18.60 4.17 15.96
CA LYS A 85 19.78 3.29 16.11
C LYS A 85 20.49 3.44 17.45
N SER A 86 20.51 4.64 18.04
CA SER A 86 21.09 4.89 19.36
C SER A 86 20.30 4.21 20.49
N GLU A 87 18.98 4.08 20.34
CA GLU A 87 18.07 3.49 21.34
C GLU A 87 17.83 1.99 21.12
N ALA A 88 18.10 1.51 19.90
CA ALA A 88 17.83 0.14 19.47
C ALA A 88 18.48 -0.93 20.35
N SER A 89 19.63 -0.63 20.95
CA SER A 89 20.35 -1.57 21.84
C SER A 89 19.55 -1.98 23.09
N VAL A 90 18.57 -1.17 23.51
CA VAL A 90 17.73 -1.41 24.70
C VAL A 90 16.38 -2.01 24.31
N TRP A 91 16.10 -2.17 23.03
CA TRP A 91 14.82 -2.68 22.55
C TRP A 91 14.69 -4.19 22.72
N PRO A 92 13.45 -4.70 22.80
CA PRO A 92 13.17 -6.12 22.67
C PRO A 92 13.78 -6.73 21.39
N GLU A 93 14.21 -8.00 21.46
CA GLU A 93 14.91 -8.69 20.37
C GLU A 93 14.10 -8.72 19.06
N ASP A 94 12.78 -8.84 19.13
CA ASP A 94 11.89 -8.78 17.97
C ASP A 94 11.95 -7.41 17.26
N LYS A 95 12.06 -6.33 18.03
CA LYS A 95 12.20 -4.96 17.49
C LYS A 95 13.58 -4.71 16.89
N GLN A 96 14.63 -5.28 17.47
CA GLN A 96 15.97 -5.23 16.89
C GLN A 96 16.01 -5.97 15.55
N LYS A 97 15.43 -7.18 15.47
CA LYS A 97 15.33 -7.93 14.21
C LYS A 97 14.51 -7.20 13.14
N GLN A 98 13.44 -6.51 13.54
CA GLN A 98 12.66 -5.66 12.62
C GLN A 98 13.51 -4.52 12.05
N LEU A 99 14.34 -3.87 12.86
CA LEU A 99 15.24 -2.81 12.41
C LEU A 99 16.32 -3.35 11.47
N GLU A 100 16.94 -4.50 11.79
CA GLU A 100 17.92 -5.16 10.92
C GLU A 100 17.32 -5.54 9.56
N HIS A 101 16.10 -6.09 9.56
CA HIS A 101 15.38 -6.43 8.34
C HIS A 101 15.08 -5.18 7.49
N LEU A 102 14.70 -4.07 8.12
CA LEU A 102 14.49 -2.79 7.44
C LEU A 102 15.79 -2.26 6.81
N GLU A 103 16.91 -2.32 7.53
CA GLU A 103 18.24 -1.95 7.01
C GLU A 103 18.62 -2.83 5.80
N GLN A 104 18.38 -4.15 5.87
CA GLN A 104 18.64 -5.09 4.77
C GLN A 104 17.81 -4.76 3.52
N MET A 105 16.51 -4.53 3.69
CA MET A 105 15.63 -4.14 2.59
C MET A 105 16.05 -2.83 1.94
N ALA A 106 16.40 -1.81 2.74
CA ALA A 106 16.86 -0.52 2.21
C ALA A 106 18.13 -0.69 1.36
N ASN A 107 19.08 -1.51 1.83
CA ASN A 107 20.29 -1.83 1.09
C ASN A 107 20.02 -2.59 -0.22
N GLN A 108 19.08 -3.54 -0.21
CA GLN A 108 18.69 -4.27 -1.41
C GLN A 108 18.10 -3.33 -2.48
N VAL A 109 17.13 -2.49 -2.10
CA VAL A 109 16.50 -1.54 -3.03
C VAL A 109 17.54 -0.54 -3.56
N ARG A 110 18.49 -0.10 -2.73
CA ARG A 110 19.60 0.76 -3.17
C ARG A 110 20.46 0.08 -4.25
N GLY A 111 20.76 -1.21 -4.08
CA GLY A 111 21.50 -2.00 -5.08
C GLY A 111 20.74 -2.14 -6.40
N GLU A 112 19.44 -2.41 -6.33
CA GLU A 112 18.57 -2.50 -7.51
C GLU A 112 18.48 -1.16 -8.27
N LEU A 113 18.43 -0.03 -7.56
CA LEU A 113 18.43 1.31 -8.16
C LEU A 113 19.75 1.68 -8.83
N GLN A 114 20.89 1.13 -8.37
CA GLN A 114 22.21 1.37 -8.97
C GLN A 114 22.47 0.48 -10.18
N ALA A 115 21.83 -0.70 -10.24
CA ALA A 115 22.04 -1.69 -11.28
C ALA A 115 21.24 -1.43 -12.58
N GLY A 116 20.27 -0.51 -12.56
CA GLY A 116 19.40 -0.20 -13.70
C GLY A 116 19.33 1.28 -14.04
#